data_AF-A0A2V9RNU0-F1
#
_entry.id   AF-A0A2V9RNU0-F1
#
_cell.length_a   1.000
_cell.length_b   1.000
_cell.length_c   1.000
_cell.angle_alpha   90.00
_cell.angle_beta   90.00
_cell.angle_gamma   90.00
#
_symmetry.space_group_name_H-M   'P 1'
#
loop_
_entity.id
_entity.type
_entity.pdbx_description
1 polymer ?
#
loop_
_entity_poly.entity_id
_entity_poly.type
_entity_poly.pdbx_seq_one_letter_code
_entity_poly.pdbx_strand_id
1 'polypeptide(L)'
;MVICLFVSFISHAQSTHDFVLCNAVDKSGRHPAAVDSLKFSVEVHGRTVSNVHAEQRQRPRQIFLVQDVSASMRDSNARQRSMQAVRDSAASASPEDKLALVDFNDSYFLDITPESATAFLEKYNDTEFQEGLRFFGGNGADDASKRNAEQMERELLRSKIRLYVLLLAPPKHPNPNDGRSRSQLMDVVRETGGVVVKADSGNVPSRHWAEVMHSLIEVADRVDFDLNTPLGSLARLDVLASTPDGKRDKAVEISCPRYISPQ
;
A
#
# COMPACT_ATOMS: atom_id res chain seq x y z
N MET A 1 -14.96 5.42 -10.82
CA MET A 1 -14.75 4.71 -9.53
C MET A 1 -13.82 5.59 -8.73
N VAL A 2 -14.05 5.81 -7.44
CA VAL A 2 -13.10 6.63 -6.66
C VAL A 2 -12.07 5.71 -6.04
N ILE A 3 -10.84 5.80 -6.53
CA ILE A 3 -9.69 5.10 -5.98
C ILE A 3 -8.81 6.13 -5.27
N CYS A 4 -8.56 5.91 -3.98
CA CYS A 4 -7.42 6.51 -3.31
C CYS A 4 -6.40 5.40 -3.13
N LEU A 5 -5.24 5.55 -3.74
CA LEU A 5 -4.18 4.57 -3.73
C LEU A 5 -3.10 5.07 -2.78
N PHE A 6 -2.66 4.22 -1.87
CA PHE A 6 -1.72 4.55 -0.81
C PHE A 6 -0.49 3.69 -1.06
N VAL A 7 0.61 4.32 -1.45
CA VAL A 7 1.87 3.62 -1.68
C VAL A 7 2.74 3.86 -0.46
N SER A 8 3.06 2.81 0.29
CA SER A 8 3.97 2.94 1.43
C SER A 8 5.35 2.39 1.07
N PHE A 9 6.34 3.19 1.42
CA PHE A 9 7.75 2.87 1.35
C PHE A 9 8.26 2.84 2.78
N ILE A 10 8.94 1.75 3.13
CA ILE A 10 9.80 1.76 4.30
C ILE A 10 11.22 1.86 3.75
N SER A 11 11.77 3.07 3.76
CA SER A 11 13.17 3.29 3.41
C SER A 11 14.03 2.59 4.47
N HIS A 12 14.76 1.57 4.04
CA HIS A 12 15.64 0.82 4.93
C HIS A 12 17.10 1.19 4.68
N ALA A 13 17.83 1.47 5.76
CA ALA A 13 19.28 1.45 5.75
C ALA A 13 19.76 0.05 5.35
N GLN A 14 20.88 -0.03 4.63
CA GLN A 14 21.50 -1.27 4.16
C GLN A 14 21.54 -2.32 5.29
N SER A 15 20.77 -3.39 5.13
CA SER A 15 20.87 -4.58 5.97
C SER A 15 21.66 -5.62 5.20
N THR A 16 22.54 -6.34 5.89
CA THR A 16 23.22 -7.53 5.37
C THR A 16 22.27 -8.70 5.14
N HIS A 17 21.06 -8.61 5.70
CA HIS A 17 20.01 -9.63 5.60
C HIS A 17 18.96 -9.22 4.56
N ASP A 18 18.38 -10.22 3.91
CA ASP A 18 17.16 -10.02 3.14
C ASP A 18 15.98 -9.94 4.10
N PHE A 19 15.00 -9.12 3.74
CA PHE A 19 13.80 -8.94 4.55
C PHE A 19 12.62 -8.68 3.66
N VAL A 20 11.45 -9.06 4.18
CA VAL A 20 10.17 -8.61 3.65
C VAL A 20 9.33 -8.01 4.76
N LEU A 21 8.37 -7.20 4.34
CA LEU A 21 7.38 -6.61 5.23
C LEU A 21 6.08 -7.36 5.03
N CYS A 22 5.65 -8.03 6.09
CA CYS A 22 4.41 -8.77 6.14
C CYS A 22 3.42 -8.03 7.03
N ASN A 23 2.13 -8.27 6.85
CA ASN A 23 1.13 -7.94 7.87
C ASN A 23 0.57 -9.25 8.40
N ALA A 24 0.76 -9.53 9.69
CA ALA A 24 -0.09 -10.48 10.38
C ALA A 24 -1.34 -9.74 10.90
N VAL A 25 -2.52 -10.21 10.52
CA VAL A 25 -3.81 -9.70 11.02
C VAL A 25 -4.66 -10.87 11.47
N ASP A 26 -5.45 -10.67 12.51
CA ASP A 26 -6.49 -11.63 12.87
C ASP A 26 -7.67 -11.56 11.90
N LYS A 27 -8.62 -12.51 12.01
CA LYS A 27 -9.84 -12.50 11.19
C LYS A 27 -10.72 -11.26 11.32
N SER A 28 -10.54 -10.48 12.38
CA SER A 28 -11.23 -9.21 12.58
C SER A 28 -10.46 -8.01 11.99
N GLY A 29 -9.34 -8.26 11.30
CA GLY A 29 -8.49 -7.24 10.69
C GLY A 29 -7.64 -6.48 11.72
N ARG A 30 -7.57 -6.96 12.97
CA ARG A 30 -6.75 -6.36 14.02
C ARG A 30 -5.39 -7.04 14.04
N HIS A 31 -4.35 -6.30 14.39
CA HIS A 31 -3.03 -6.90 14.57
C HIS A 31 -3.07 -7.85 15.77
N PRO A 32 -2.64 -9.12 15.60
CA PRO A 32 -2.56 -10.03 16.72
C PRO A 32 -1.58 -9.43 17.72
N ALA A 33 -1.99 -9.33 18.99
CA ALA A 33 -1.22 -8.70 20.06
C ALA A 33 0.15 -9.38 20.34
N ALA A 34 0.51 -10.43 19.60
CA ALA A 34 1.71 -11.22 19.84
C ALA A 34 2.28 -11.80 18.54
N VAL A 35 2.67 -10.95 17.59
CA VAL A 35 3.50 -11.39 16.45
C VAL A 35 4.76 -12.11 16.95
N ASP A 36 5.32 -11.65 18.07
CA ASP A 36 6.44 -12.28 18.78
C ASP A 36 6.14 -13.72 19.23
N SER A 37 4.87 -14.12 19.32
CA SER A 37 4.48 -15.50 19.64
C SER A 37 4.38 -16.40 18.42
N LEU A 38 4.44 -15.84 17.21
CA LEU A 38 4.38 -16.61 15.97
C LEU A 38 5.78 -17.06 15.56
N LYS A 39 5.86 -18.31 15.08
CA LYS A 39 7.03 -18.84 14.39
C LYS A 39 6.82 -18.71 12.89
N PHE A 40 7.71 -17.98 12.24
CA PHE A 40 7.72 -17.81 10.79
C PHE A 40 8.59 -18.87 10.13
N SER A 41 8.10 -19.41 9.02
CA SER A 41 8.86 -20.24 8.08
C SER A 41 8.80 -19.56 6.73
N VAL A 42 9.96 -19.42 6.10
CA VAL A 42 10.11 -18.74 4.82
C VAL A 42 10.72 -19.73 3.82
N GLU A 43 10.11 -19.80 2.65
CA GLU A 43 10.62 -20.55 1.51
C GLU A 43 10.83 -19.61 0.32
N VAL A 44 11.99 -19.73 -0.31
CA VAL A 44 12.34 -18.98 -1.51
C VAL A 44 12.65 -19.97 -2.61
N HIS A 45 11.86 -19.94 -3.70
CA HIS A 45 11.97 -20.88 -4.80
C HIS A 45 11.88 -22.36 -4.34
N GLY A 46 11.00 -22.64 -3.37
CA GLY A 46 10.80 -23.97 -2.78
C GLY A 46 11.95 -24.45 -1.88
N ARG A 47 12.86 -23.56 -1.48
CA ARG A 47 13.93 -23.86 -0.52
C ARG A 47 13.69 -23.09 0.77
N THR A 48 13.63 -23.81 1.89
CA THR A 48 13.55 -23.20 3.22
C THR A 48 14.81 -22.39 3.50
N VAL A 49 14.64 -21.15 3.94
CA VAL A 49 15.73 -20.27 4.36
C VAL A 49 16.01 -20.41 5.86
N SER A 50 17.19 -19.97 6.30
CA SER A 50 17.61 -20.02 7.70
C SER A 50 17.50 -18.66 8.38
N ASN A 51 17.65 -18.65 9.71
CA ASN A 51 17.70 -17.44 10.54
C ASN A 51 16.49 -16.51 10.36
N VAL A 52 15.30 -17.10 10.19
CA VAL A 52 14.07 -16.33 10.11
C VAL A 52 13.80 -15.67 11.45
N HIS A 53 13.77 -14.34 11.45
CA HIS A 53 13.43 -13.52 12.60
C HIS A 53 12.32 -12.57 12.20
N ALA A 54 11.30 -12.47 13.05
CA ALA A 54 10.23 -11.49 12.86
C ALA A 54 10.28 -10.52 14.03
N GLU A 55 10.25 -9.22 13.72
CA GLU A 55 10.11 -8.15 14.70
C GLU A 55 9.00 -7.20 14.25
N GLN A 56 8.15 -6.81 15.20
CA GLN A 56 7.23 -5.72 14.98
C GLN A 56 8.04 -4.41 14.99
N ARG A 57 8.09 -3.72 13.85
CA ARG A 57 8.80 -2.44 13.76
C ARG A 57 7.86 -1.28 13.46
N GLN A 58 7.72 -0.39 14.42
CA GLN A 58 7.25 0.97 14.18
C GLN A 58 8.46 1.84 13.81
N ARG A 59 8.50 2.30 12.55
CA ARG A 59 9.51 3.26 12.07
C ARG A 59 8.82 4.41 11.34
N PRO A 60 9.46 5.59 11.26
CA PRO A 60 9.01 6.67 10.40
C PRO A 60 8.77 6.16 8.98
N ARG A 61 7.56 6.35 8.46
CA ARG A 61 7.14 5.83 7.16
C ARG A 61 7.28 6.90 6.09
N GLN A 62 7.46 6.49 4.85
CA GLN A 62 7.25 7.35 3.70
C GLN A 62 6.00 6.86 2.98
N ILE A 63 4.94 7.66 2.92
CA ILE A 63 3.67 7.29 2.34
C ILE A 63 3.36 8.24 1.19
N PHE A 64 3.27 7.71 -0.02
CA PHE A 64 2.86 8.43 -1.21
C PHE A 64 1.37 8.20 -1.42
N LEU A 65 0.61 9.26 -1.26
CA LEU A 65 -0.82 9.32 -1.48
C LEU A 65 -1.05 9.54 -2.96
N VAL A 66 -1.49 8.49 -3.66
CA VAL A 66 -1.81 8.56 -5.06
C VAL A 66 -3.30 8.82 -5.21
N GLN A 67 -3.63 10.00 -5.74
CA GLN A 67 -5.00 10.46 -5.88
C GLN A 67 -5.40 10.41 -7.37
N ASP A 68 -6.52 9.74 -7.66
CA ASP A 68 -7.14 9.84 -8.99
C ASP A 68 -7.88 11.19 -9.10
N VAL A 69 -7.42 12.04 -10.03
CA VAL A 69 -8.10 13.29 -10.40
C VAL A 69 -8.55 13.31 -11.87
N SER A 70 -8.64 12.13 -12.49
CA SER A 70 -9.03 11.97 -13.90
C SER A 70 -10.38 12.62 -14.24
N ALA A 71 -10.69 12.77 -15.53
CA ALA A 71 -11.97 13.31 -15.97
C ALA A 71 -13.19 12.52 -15.42
N SER A 72 -13.02 11.24 -15.11
CA SER A 72 -14.07 10.42 -14.49
C SER A 72 -14.42 10.85 -13.05
N MET A 73 -13.53 11.62 -12.41
CA MET A 73 -13.68 12.22 -11.09
C MET A 73 -14.36 13.59 -11.13
N ARG A 74 -14.89 14.03 -12.28
CA ARG A 74 -15.63 15.31 -12.40
C ARG A 74 -16.93 15.36 -11.57
N ASP A 75 -17.47 14.22 -11.13
CA ASP A 75 -18.56 14.21 -10.13
C ASP A 75 -18.05 14.87 -8.83
N SER A 76 -18.63 16.03 -8.49
CA SER A 76 -18.19 16.85 -7.35
C SER A 76 -18.17 16.06 -6.04
N ASN A 77 -19.08 15.09 -5.87
CA ASN A 77 -19.13 14.27 -4.66
C ASN A 77 -18.00 13.24 -4.64
N ALA A 78 -17.73 12.59 -5.77
CA ALA A 78 -16.66 11.61 -5.91
C ALA A 78 -15.29 12.24 -5.60
N ARG A 79 -15.06 13.41 -6.18
CA ARG A 79 -13.89 14.24 -5.92
C ARG A 79 -13.80 14.69 -4.47
N GLN A 80 -14.87 15.24 -3.91
CA GLN A 80 -14.89 15.72 -2.52
C GLN A 80 -14.58 14.58 -1.54
N ARG A 81 -15.11 13.37 -1.79
CA ARG A 81 -14.80 12.18 -0.98
C ARG A 81 -13.32 11.80 -1.09
N SER A 82 -12.74 11.84 -2.28
CA SER A 82 -11.32 11.56 -2.48
C SER A 82 -10.43 12.57 -1.74
N MET A 83 -10.72 13.88 -1.87
CA MET A 83 -10.01 14.94 -1.15
C MET A 83 -10.14 14.76 0.37
N GLN A 84 -11.33 14.41 0.85
CA GLN A 84 -11.57 14.17 2.28
C GLN A 84 -10.79 12.95 2.77
N ALA A 85 -10.73 11.87 1.99
CA ALA A 85 -9.96 10.68 2.36
C ALA A 85 -8.45 10.96 2.43
N VAL A 86 -7.91 11.79 1.53
CA VAL A 86 -6.50 12.22 1.60
C VAL A 86 -6.26 13.04 2.87
N ARG A 87 -7.14 14.00 3.20
CA ARG A 87 -7.05 14.77 4.46
C ARG A 87 -7.13 13.88 5.68
N ASP A 88 -8.10 12.98 5.71
CA ASP A 88 -8.32 12.07 6.83
C ASP A 88 -7.13 11.13 7.03
N SER A 89 -6.50 10.66 5.94
CA SER A 89 -5.24 9.90 6.01
C SER A 89 -4.10 10.75 6.53
N ALA A 90 -3.86 11.93 5.97
CA ALA A 90 -2.80 12.81 6.47
C ALA A 90 -2.98 13.15 7.96
N ALA A 91 -4.22 13.35 8.41
CA ALA A 91 -4.55 13.60 9.81
C ALA A 91 -4.44 12.37 10.72
N SER A 92 -4.48 11.15 10.15
CA SER A 92 -4.32 9.89 10.88
C SER A 92 -2.89 9.35 10.85
N ALA A 93 -2.00 9.99 10.08
CA ALA A 93 -0.59 9.63 10.02
C ALA A 93 0.13 9.99 11.32
N SER A 94 1.21 9.25 11.61
CA SER A 94 2.11 9.60 12.71
C SER A 94 2.82 10.92 12.38
N PRO A 95 3.11 11.80 13.36
CA PRO A 95 3.89 13.02 13.13
C PRO A 95 5.28 12.75 12.53
N GLU A 96 5.82 11.55 12.74
CA GLU A 96 7.12 11.12 12.20
C GLU A 96 7.03 10.64 10.75
N ASP A 97 5.83 10.35 10.26
CA ASP A 97 5.63 9.94 8.88
C ASP A 97 5.90 11.09 7.93
N LYS A 98 6.44 10.74 6.78
CA LYS A 98 6.59 11.64 5.65
C LYS A 98 5.58 11.29 4.57
N LEU A 99 4.83 12.28 4.11
CA LEU A 99 3.78 12.14 3.13
C LEU A 99 4.14 12.89 1.84
N ALA A 100 3.77 12.33 0.70
CA ALA A 100 3.84 12.99 -0.60
C ALA A 100 2.55 12.72 -1.38
N LEU A 101 2.11 13.66 -2.22
CA LEU A 101 0.95 13.47 -3.08
C LEU A 101 1.43 13.20 -4.50
N VAL A 102 0.91 12.14 -5.09
CA VAL A 102 1.16 11.76 -6.47
C VAL A 102 -0.14 11.84 -7.22
N ASP A 103 -0.19 12.72 -8.22
CA ASP A 103 -1.34 12.85 -9.09
C ASP A 103 -1.21 11.90 -10.31
N PHE A 104 -2.30 11.19 -10.64
CA PHE A 104 -2.45 10.47 -11.91
C PHE A 104 -2.91 11.45 -13.00
N ASN A 105 -1.96 12.18 -13.58
CA ASN A 105 -2.21 13.04 -14.74
C ASN A 105 -1.12 12.88 -15.80
N ASP A 106 -1.44 13.20 -17.06
CA ASP A 106 -0.52 13.09 -18.22
C ASP A 106 0.74 13.92 -18.04
N SER A 107 0.61 15.07 -17.37
CA SER A 107 1.72 15.86 -16.84
C SER A 107 1.88 15.53 -15.36
N TYR A 108 2.94 14.78 -15.01
CA TYR A 108 3.29 14.48 -13.63
C TYR A 108 3.51 15.76 -12.82
N PHE A 109 2.48 16.25 -12.13
CA PHE A 109 2.70 17.20 -11.03
C PHE A 109 3.09 16.37 -9.82
N LEU A 110 4.39 16.09 -9.78
CA LEU A 110 5.02 15.21 -8.84
C LEU A 110 5.64 16.09 -7.77
N ASP A 111 4.87 16.38 -6.72
CA ASP A 111 5.48 16.84 -5.48
C ASP A 111 5.97 15.60 -4.71
N ILE A 112 7.07 15.04 -5.22
CA ILE A 112 7.63 13.76 -4.75
C ILE A 112 8.33 13.93 -3.41
N THR A 113 8.64 15.16 -3.02
CA THR A 113 9.44 15.40 -1.81
C THR A 113 8.57 15.07 -0.60
N PRO A 114 8.86 13.99 0.14
CA PRO A 114 8.04 13.63 1.28
C PRO A 114 8.25 14.66 2.39
N GLU A 115 7.17 15.32 2.79
CA GLU A 115 7.13 16.31 3.86
C GLU A 115 6.58 15.65 5.13
N SER A 116 6.77 16.23 6.32
CA SER A 116 6.13 15.68 7.52
C SER A 116 4.60 15.67 7.38
N ALA A 117 3.91 14.74 8.04
CA ALA A 117 2.46 14.65 7.98
C ALA A 117 1.75 16.00 8.29
N THR A 118 2.27 16.75 9.26
CA THR A 118 1.77 18.09 9.59
C THR A 118 1.96 19.09 8.45
N ALA A 119 3.18 19.20 7.89
CA ALA A 119 3.47 20.13 6.80
C ALA A 119 2.66 19.80 5.55
N PHE A 120 2.56 18.51 5.23
CA PHE A 120 1.72 18.01 4.14
C PHE A 120 0.25 18.42 4.33
N LEU A 121 -0.30 18.25 5.54
CA LEU A 121 -1.70 18.58 5.82
C LEU A 121 -1.97 20.08 5.77
N GLU A 122 -1.04 20.91 6.25
CA GLU A 122 -1.12 22.38 6.14
C GLU A 122 -1.17 22.80 4.66
N LYS A 123 -0.23 22.28 3.85
CA LYS A 123 -0.18 22.51 2.40
C LYS A 123 -1.43 22.00 1.68
N TYR A 124 -1.91 20.81 2.02
CA TYR A 124 -3.09 20.23 1.38
C TYR A 124 -4.38 21.00 1.71
N ASN A 125 -4.41 21.70 2.85
CA ASN A 125 -5.52 22.57 3.23
C ASN A 125 -5.46 23.97 2.60
N ASP A 126 -4.33 24.34 2.00
CA ASP A 126 -4.20 25.59 1.27
C ASP A 126 -5.16 25.65 0.06
N THR A 127 -5.76 26.83 -0.13
CA THR A 127 -6.80 27.01 -1.17
C THR A 127 -6.19 27.04 -2.56
N GLU A 128 -5.03 27.68 -2.74
CA GLU A 128 -4.34 27.77 -4.02
C GLU A 128 -3.86 26.38 -4.46
N PHE A 129 -3.31 25.59 -3.54
CA PHE A 129 -2.94 24.20 -3.80
C PHE A 129 -4.14 23.35 -4.25
N GLN A 130 -5.28 23.47 -3.57
CA GLN A 130 -6.50 22.76 -3.95
C GLN A 130 -7.09 23.22 -5.29
N GLU A 131 -6.97 24.51 -5.61
CA GLU A 131 -7.35 25.05 -6.91
C GLU A 131 -6.42 24.56 -8.02
N GLY A 132 -5.12 24.44 -7.76
CA GLY A 132 -4.18 23.76 -8.62
C GLY A 132 -4.63 22.33 -8.93
N LEU A 133 -4.91 21.52 -7.91
CA LEU A 133 -5.46 20.17 -8.07
C LEU A 133 -6.80 20.16 -8.83
N ARG A 134 -7.56 21.26 -8.85
CA ARG A 134 -8.80 21.40 -9.66
C ARG A 134 -8.52 21.60 -11.12
N PHE A 135 -7.51 22.39 -11.43
CA PHE A 135 -7.18 22.77 -12.79
C PHE A 135 -6.50 21.63 -13.56
N PHE A 136 -5.62 20.87 -12.91
CA PHE A 136 -4.84 19.82 -13.58
C PHE A 136 -5.69 18.63 -14.06
N GLY A 137 -6.73 18.21 -13.33
CA GLY A 137 -7.62 17.10 -13.73
C GLY A 137 -8.52 17.35 -14.96
N GLY A 138 -8.40 18.51 -15.60
CA GLY A 138 -9.22 18.91 -16.75
C GLY A 138 -8.76 18.37 -18.11
N ASN A 139 -7.45 18.13 -18.29
CA ASN A 139 -6.83 17.94 -19.61
C ASN A 139 -6.28 16.53 -19.88
N GLY A 140 -6.44 15.58 -18.95
CA GLY A 140 -5.96 14.21 -19.13
C GLY A 140 -6.76 13.46 -20.19
N ALA A 141 -6.15 13.26 -21.36
CA ALA A 141 -6.69 12.43 -22.42
C ALA A 141 -6.51 10.94 -22.05
N ASP A 142 -7.37 10.07 -22.59
CA ASP A 142 -7.58 8.66 -22.25
C ASP A 142 -6.36 7.69 -22.29
N ASP A 143 -5.12 8.16 -22.44
CA ASP A 143 -3.98 7.32 -22.85
C ASP A 143 -2.93 7.01 -21.77
N ALA A 144 -2.92 7.65 -20.59
CA ALA A 144 -1.99 7.29 -19.51
C ALA A 144 -2.25 5.91 -18.86
N SER A 145 -3.43 5.33 -19.08
CA SER A 145 -3.87 4.08 -18.44
C SER A 145 -3.27 2.80 -19.05
N LYS A 146 -2.51 2.90 -20.15
CA LYS A 146 -1.88 1.75 -20.83
C LYS A 146 -0.42 1.49 -20.43
N ARG A 147 0.09 2.16 -19.39
CA ARG A 147 1.36 1.72 -18.80
C ARG A 147 1.26 0.24 -18.45
N ASN A 148 2.25 -0.54 -18.88
CA ASN A 148 2.26 -1.99 -18.70
C ASN A 148 2.17 -2.29 -17.19
N ALA A 149 1.04 -2.81 -16.72
CA ALA A 149 0.83 -3.17 -15.31
C ALA A 149 1.95 -4.09 -14.81
N GLU A 150 2.48 -4.95 -15.67
CA GLU A 150 3.62 -5.83 -15.37
C GLU A 150 4.91 -5.03 -15.10
N GLN A 151 5.11 -3.90 -15.78
CA GLN A 151 6.26 -3.03 -15.54
C GLN A 151 6.11 -2.30 -14.21
N MET A 152 4.92 -1.77 -13.92
CA MET A 152 4.63 -1.15 -12.61
C MET A 152 4.82 -2.17 -11.48
N GLU A 153 4.24 -3.35 -11.61
CA GLU A 153 4.41 -4.45 -10.66
C GLU A 153 5.89 -4.78 -10.45
N ARG A 154 6.66 -4.95 -11.54
CA ARG A 154 8.08 -5.25 -11.48
C ARG A 154 8.87 -4.18 -10.74
N GLU A 155 8.61 -2.90 -11.03
CA GLU A 155 9.31 -1.80 -10.36
C GLU A 155 8.91 -1.70 -8.87
N LEU A 156 7.62 -1.87 -8.55
CA LEU A 156 7.16 -1.88 -7.15
C LEU A 156 7.82 -3.03 -6.35
N LEU A 157 7.86 -4.23 -6.92
CA LEU A 157 8.51 -5.39 -6.30
C LEU A 157 10.03 -5.17 -6.15
N ARG A 158 10.69 -4.65 -7.19
CA ARG A 158 12.13 -4.35 -7.18
C ARG A 158 12.49 -3.32 -6.12
N SER A 159 11.67 -2.29 -5.98
CA SER A 159 11.86 -1.24 -4.99
C SER A 159 11.33 -1.60 -3.59
N LYS A 160 10.84 -2.84 -3.39
CA LYS A 160 10.26 -3.32 -2.13
C LYS A 160 9.12 -2.42 -1.61
N ILE A 161 8.33 -1.88 -2.54
CA ILE A 161 7.22 -0.96 -2.29
C ILE A 161 5.95 -1.75 -2.07
N ARG A 162 5.18 -1.40 -1.04
CA ARG A 162 3.88 -2.01 -0.77
C ARG A 162 2.76 -1.09 -1.25
N LEU A 163 1.85 -1.68 -2.01
CA LEU A 163 0.72 -0.96 -2.59
C LEU A 163 -0.55 -1.24 -1.79
N TYR A 164 -1.12 -0.22 -1.17
CA TYR A 164 -2.41 -0.32 -0.50
C TYR A 164 -3.46 0.45 -1.30
N VAL A 165 -4.70 -0.06 -1.33
CA VAL A 165 -5.76 0.56 -2.12
C VAL A 165 -7.00 0.74 -1.25
N LEU A 166 -7.46 1.98 -1.14
CA LEU A 166 -8.75 2.32 -0.55
C LEU A 166 -9.76 2.60 -1.67
N LEU A 167 -10.76 1.74 -1.77
CA LEU A 167 -11.87 1.92 -2.70
C LEU A 167 -13.00 2.67 -1.98
N LEU A 168 -13.20 3.96 -2.32
CA LEU A 168 -14.17 4.83 -1.63
C LEU A 168 -15.62 4.67 -2.11
N ALA A 169 -15.82 4.15 -3.32
CA ALA A 169 -17.15 3.81 -3.83
C ALA A 169 -17.06 2.85 -5.03
N PRO A 170 -17.99 1.90 -5.17
CA PRO A 170 -18.16 1.18 -6.42
C PRO A 170 -18.54 2.16 -7.54
N PRO A 171 -18.12 1.90 -8.80
CA PRO A 171 -18.58 2.70 -9.93
C PRO A 171 -20.11 2.66 -10.03
N LYS A 172 -20.75 3.82 -10.23
CA LYS A 172 -22.21 3.91 -10.46
C LYS A 172 -22.66 3.09 -11.68
N HIS A 173 -21.78 2.96 -12.67
CA HIS A 173 -21.98 2.14 -13.87
C HIS A 173 -20.75 1.25 -14.07
N PRO A 174 -20.80 -0.04 -13.71
CA PRO A 174 -19.69 -0.94 -13.95
C PRO A 174 -19.54 -1.16 -15.46
N ASN A 175 -18.48 -0.63 -16.07
CA ASN A 175 -18.10 -1.00 -17.42
C ASN A 175 -17.49 -2.42 -17.36
N PRO A 176 -17.94 -3.38 -18.17
CA PRO A 176 -17.40 -4.74 -18.17
C PRO A 176 -15.90 -4.79 -18.45
N ASN A 177 -15.35 -3.82 -19.19
CA ASN A 177 -13.91 -3.72 -19.46
C ASN A 177 -13.10 -3.25 -18.24
N ASP A 178 -13.70 -2.49 -17.31
CA ASP A 178 -13.04 -2.06 -16.07
C ASP A 178 -12.73 -3.23 -15.14
N GLY A 179 -13.46 -4.34 -15.29
CA GLY A 179 -13.27 -5.55 -14.48
C GLY A 179 -11.87 -6.15 -14.62
N ARG A 180 -11.29 -6.12 -15.83
CA ARG A 180 -9.96 -6.67 -16.11
C ARG A 180 -8.84 -5.80 -15.52
N SER A 181 -8.90 -4.48 -15.74
CA SER A 181 -7.89 -3.56 -15.17
C SER A 181 -7.96 -3.54 -13.64
N ARG A 182 -9.17 -3.65 -13.08
CA ARG A 182 -9.37 -3.78 -11.64
C ARG A 182 -8.76 -5.06 -11.09
N SER A 183 -8.98 -6.22 -11.72
CA SER A 183 -8.37 -7.47 -11.24
C SER A 183 -6.85 -7.38 -11.26
N GLN A 184 -6.27 -6.83 -12.33
CA GLN A 184 -4.82 -6.63 -12.45
C GLN A 184 -4.26 -5.74 -11.33
N LEU A 185 -4.87 -4.59 -11.04
CA LEU A 185 -4.41 -3.74 -9.94
C LEU A 185 -4.50 -4.44 -8.57
N MET A 186 -5.59 -5.18 -8.32
CA MET A 186 -5.76 -5.93 -7.07
C MET A 186 -4.75 -7.07 -6.95
N ASP A 187 -4.34 -7.66 -8.07
CA ASP A 187 -3.28 -8.65 -8.10
C ASP A 187 -1.95 -7.98 -7.76
N VAL A 188 -1.58 -6.85 -8.38
CA VAL A 188 -0.36 -6.09 -8.02
C VAL A 188 -0.34 -5.70 -6.53
N VAL A 189 -1.47 -5.28 -5.96
CA VAL A 189 -1.58 -5.02 -4.51
C VAL A 189 -1.19 -6.25 -3.69
N ARG A 190 -1.71 -7.44 -4.04
CA ARG A 190 -1.39 -8.68 -3.35
C ARG A 190 0.05 -9.14 -3.59
N GLU A 191 0.55 -9.00 -4.82
CA GLU A 191 1.91 -9.39 -5.18
C GLU A 191 2.95 -8.59 -4.40
N THR A 192 2.69 -7.29 -4.17
CA THR A 192 3.49 -6.42 -3.30
C THR A 192 3.23 -6.63 -1.81
N GLY A 193 2.34 -7.56 -1.42
CA GLY A 193 1.97 -7.82 -0.03
C GLY A 193 1.09 -6.75 0.62
N GLY A 194 0.61 -5.77 -0.14
CA GLY A 194 -0.29 -4.74 0.35
C GLY A 194 -1.74 -5.24 0.48
N VAL A 195 -2.63 -4.34 0.88
CA VAL A 195 -4.02 -4.67 1.23
C VAL A 195 -5.00 -3.77 0.49
N VAL A 196 -6.15 -4.34 0.12
CA VAL A 196 -7.27 -3.61 -0.48
C VAL A 196 -8.34 -3.42 0.59
N VAL A 197 -8.59 -2.18 0.97
CA VAL A 197 -9.68 -1.80 1.85
C VAL A 197 -10.82 -1.25 1.00
N LYS A 198 -12.01 -1.81 1.19
CA LYS A 198 -13.23 -1.31 0.54
C LYS A 198 -13.99 -0.50 1.58
N ALA A 199 -14.18 0.79 1.31
CA ALA A 199 -15.12 1.56 2.09
C ALA A 199 -16.52 1.02 1.78
N ASP A 200 -17.18 0.46 2.79
CA ASP A 200 -18.56 0.07 2.66
C ASP A 200 -19.43 1.30 2.40
N SER A 201 -20.51 1.13 1.63
CA SER A 201 -21.42 2.22 1.27
C SER A 201 -22.23 2.79 2.44
N GLY A 202 -21.96 2.35 3.68
CA GLY A 202 -22.57 2.87 4.89
C GLY A 202 -22.08 4.29 5.23
N ASN A 203 -22.72 4.92 6.21
CA ASN A 203 -22.34 6.24 6.74
C ASN A 203 -21.05 6.20 7.59
N VAL A 204 -20.14 5.26 7.32
CA VAL A 204 -18.87 5.16 8.02
C VAL A 204 -17.98 6.32 7.56
N PRO A 205 -17.51 7.19 8.46
CA PRO A 205 -16.66 8.32 8.09
C PRO A 205 -15.37 7.85 7.40
N SER A 206 -14.89 8.60 6.41
CA SER A 206 -13.61 8.31 5.72
C SER A 206 -12.42 8.21 6.68
N ARG A 207 -12.47 8.95 7.79
CA ARG A 207 -11.51 8.86 8.90
C ARG A 207 -11.33 7.44 9.45
N HIS A 208 -12.40 6.68 9.61
CA HIS A 208 -12.29 5.31 10.09
C HIS A 208 -11.46 4.44 9.14
N TRP A 209 -11.69 4.58 7.83
CA TRP A 209 -10.95 3.83 6.82
C TRP A 209 -9.49 4.28 6.71
N ALA A 210 -9.23 5.57 6.88
CA ALA A 210 -7.88 6.09 7.00
C ALA A 210 -7.15 5.47 8.20
N GLU A 211 -7.77 5.44 9.38
CA GLU A 211 -7.21 4.81 10.58
C GLU A 211 -6.91 3.31 10.36
N VAL A 212 -7.84 2.56 9.75
CA VAL A 212 -7.64 1.15 9.37
C VAL A 212 -6.48 0.98 8.38
N MET A 213 -6.37 1.86 7.38
CA MET A 213 -5.25 1.84 6.44
C MET A 213 -3.93 2.14 7.15
N HIS A 214 -3.89 3.15 8.01
CA HIS A 214 -2.69 3.49 8.77
C HIS A 214 -2.29 2.37 9.73
N SER A 215 -3.23 1.68 10.38
CA SER A 215 -2.88 0.54 11.23
C SER A 215 -2.22 -0.58 10.41
N LEU A 216 -2.77 -0.88 9.23
CA LEU A 216 -2.19 -1.87 8.30
C LEU A 216 -0.81 -1.47 7.78
N ILE A 217 -0.56 -0.18 7.60
CA ILE A 217 0.74 0.33 7.17
C ILE A 217 1.72 0.38 8.36
N GLU A 218 1.24 0.68 9.56
CA GLU A 218 2.04 0.92 10.77
C GLU A 218 2.59 -0.36 11.37
N VAL A 219 1.76 -1.40 11.44
CA VAL A 219 2.11 -2.68 12.06
C VAL A 219 2.45 -3.69 10.97
N ALA A 220 3.37 -3.28 10.10
CA ALA A 220 4.03 -4.22 9.23
C ALA A 220 5.08 -4.97 10.05
N ASP A 221 4.90 -6.28 10.17
CA ASP A 221 5.86 -7.20 10.74
C ASP A 221 7.01 -7.35 9.76
N ARG A 222 8.20 -6.97 10.20
CA ARG A 222 9.41 -7.17 9.42
C ARG A 222 9.84 -8.61 9.65
N VAL A 223 9.90 -9.38 8.57
CA VAL A 223 10.41 -10.75 8.57
C VAL A 223 11.77 -10.73 7.88
N ASP A 224 12.84 -10.76 8.68
CA ASP A 224 14.22 -10.90 8.24
C ASP A 224 14.57 -12.38 8.05
N PHE A 225 15.39 -12.68 7.05
CA PHE A 225 15.89 -14.02 6.79
C PHE A 225 17.19 -14.00 5.99
N ASP A 226 17.93 -15.11 6.08
CA ASP A 226 19.17 -15.27 5.32
C ASP A 226 18.95 -16.07 4.04
N LEU A 227 19.21 -15.42 2.91
CA LEU A 227 19.41 -16.15 1.66
C LEU A 227 20.79 -16.78 1.65
N ASN A 228 20.83 -18.12 1.67
CA ASN A 228 22.07 -18.90 1.53
C ASN A 228 22.79 -18.63 0.19
N THR A 229 22.11 -18.06 -0.80
CA THR A 229 22.68 -17.72 -2.10
C THR A 229 21.97 -16.47 -2.64
N PRO A 230 22.71 -15.45 -3.13
CA PRO A 230 22.10 -14.31 -3.78
C PRO A 230 21.19 -14.73 -4.93
N LEU A 231 20.07 -14.04 -5.09
CA LEU A 231 19.15 -14.31 -6.20
C LEU A 231 19.74 -13.79 -7.50
N GLY A 232 19.64 -14.57 -8.58
CA GLY A 232 19.94 -14.10 -9.93
C GLY A 232 18.75 -13.47 -10.65
N SER A 233 17.54 -13.68 -10.13
CA SER A 233 16.28 -13.19 -10.71
C SER A 233 15.22 -13.06 -9.63
N LEU A 234 14.09 -12.43 -9.97
CA LEU A 234 12.89 -12.44 -9.14
C LEU A 234 12.56 -13.89 -8.73
N ALA A 235 12.33 -14.12 -7.44
CA ALA A 235 12.04 -15.45 -6.90
C ALA A 235 10.73 -15.41 -6.11
N ARG A 236 9.95 -16.49 -6.24
CA ARG A 236 8.73 -16.67 -5.45
C ARG A 236 9.09 -16.86 -3.98
N LEU A 237 8.35 -16.17 -3.13
CA LEU A 237 8.44 -16.19 -1.68
C LEU A 237 7.14 -16.77 -1.11
N ASP A 238 7.26 -17.80 -0.30
CA ASP A 238 6.15 -18.34 0.48
C ASP A 238 6.49 -18.14 1.97
N VAL A 239 5.65 -17.37 2.68
CA VAL A 239 5.80 -17.11 4.13
C VAL A 239 4.63 -17.74 4.86
N LEU A 240 4.95 -18.54 5.87
CA LEU A 240 3.98 -19.20 6.74
C LEU A 240 4.23 -18.77 8.18
N ALA A 241 3.15 -18.57 8.95
CA ALA A 241 3.26 -18.54 10.40
C ALA A 241 2.55 -19.71 11.05
N SER A 242 3.10 -20.08 12.19
CA SER A 242 2.60 -21.12 13.06
C SER A 242 2.67 -20.66 14.52
N THR A 243 1.83 -21.24 15.36
CA THR A 243 1.94 -21.12 16.82
C THR A 243 3.23 -21.79 17.33
N PRO A 244 3.66 -21.54 18.58
CA PRO A 244 4.91 -22.13 19.10
C PRO A 244 4.99 -23.66 19.04
N ASP A 245 3.84 -24.34 19.05
CA ASP A 245 3.70 -25.80 18.90
C ASP A 245 3.74 -26.29 17.44
N GLY A 246 3.99 -25.40 16.48
CA GLY A 246 4.14 -25.71 15.05
C GLY A 246 2.82 -25.90 14.30
N LYS A 247 1.67 -25.61 14.92
CA LYS A 247 0.39 -25.66 14.23
C LYS A 247 0.14 -24.36 13.46
N ARG A 248 -0.47 -24.47 12.28
CA ARG A 248 -0.94 -23.29 11.55
C ARG A 248 -2.04 -22.61 12.35
N ASP A 249 -1.83 -21.35 12.71
CA ASP A 249 -2.88 -20.55 13.33
C ASP A 249 -3.92 -20.21 12.25
N LYS A 250 -5.15 -20.72 12.39
CA LYS A 250 -6.25 -20.41 11.47
C LYS A 250 -6.88 -19.05 11.77
N ALA A 251 -6.55 -18.44 12.91
CA ALA A 251 -7.04 -17.13 13.32
C ALA A 251 -6.22 -15.98 12.73
N VAL A 252 -4.99 -16.25 12.27
CA VAL A 252 -4.07 -15.26 11.70
C VAL A 252 -3.99 -15.41 10.19
N GLU A 253 -4.17 -14.31 9.49
CA GLU A 253 -3.89 -14.14 8.07
C GLU A 253 -2.60 -13.35 7.91
N ILE A 254 -1.74 -13.79 7.00
CA ILE A 254 -0.47 -13.13 6.71
C ILE A 254 -0.47 -12.65 5.27
N SER A 255 -0.22 -11.37 5.09
CA SER A 255 -0.02 -10.74 3.79
C SER A 255 1.45 -10.33 3.66
N CYS A 256 2.21 -11.06 2.85
CA CYS A 256 3.59 -10.74 2.49
C CYS A 256 3.70 -10.55 0.98
N PRO A 257 4.74 -9.86 0.48
CA PRO A 257 5.09 -9.92 -0.93
C PRO A 257 5.24 -11.37 -1.39
N ARG A 258 4.71 -11.70 -2.56
CA ARG A 258 4.82 -13.04 -3.15
C ARG A 258 6.12 -13.28 -3.88
N TYR A 259 6.85 -12.20 -4.14
CA TYR A 259 8.12 -12.23 -4.81
C TYR A 259 9.15 -11.37 -4.09
N ILE A 260 10.40 -11.81 -4.14
CA ILE A 260 11.56 -11.04 -3.71
C ILE A 260 12.47 -10.79 -4.91
N SER A 261 12.89 -9.53 -5.05
CA SER A 261 13.84 -9.09 -6.07
C SER A 261 15.28 -9.32 -5.58
N PRO A 262 16.22 -9.68 -6.47
CA PRO A 262 17.64 -9.53 -6.18
C PRO A 262 17.95 -8.07 -5.82
N GLN A 263 18.91 -7.88 -4.90
CA GLN A 263 19.39 -6.55 -4.48
C GLN A 263 20.23 -5.88 -5.57
#